data_AF-A0A974SCU7-F1
#
_entry.id   AF-A0A974SCU7-F1
#
_cell.length_a   1.000
_cell.length_b   1.000
_cell.length_c   1.000
_cell.angle_alpha   90.00
_cell.angle_beta   90.00
_cell.angle_gamma   90.00
#
_symmetry.space_group_name_H-M   'P 1'
#
loop_
_entity.id
_entity.type
_entity.pdbx_description
1 polymer ?
#
loop_
_entity_poly.entity_id
_entity_poly.type
_entity_poly.pdbx_seq_one_letter_code
_entity_poly.pdbx_strand_id
1 'polypeptide(L)'
;MNENDFTSEEFENIYLELAGDTLSPSIAKLYSHYTRIKMKQPGLLGWRTDEFSERLEEAVTLIDVGLFEKEHGLANWRNALRRAGELLEWLSLPDLNDNQLPLRLLAAAVYQLAGYPALSLGLLNNEILDSNDSQMLTMLLKGDFPHLLSLNISYWTKERSRKNKQNDVEPDSINSIINNRIVDEVVRALGIFCTYMRWGDAKRLSTAQKKLHDLSKLMIYGNDSYSWLLSKIVSEVVKEFVTNSLRSNVQYLLDGVSADGKKAFERYLRNNYRIQKSLAWYSQIKGIERLIKDESFTLCTPTGSGKTTIAELAIIQSMFLKINEGSLNLLNVAPITMYLVPSRALATEVESKLGKVLGDLGSSSVRVTGLYGGIDWGPTDAWITSNDPTVLICTYEKAEALIRFLGPLF
;
A
#
# COMPACT_ATOMS: atom_id res chain seq x y z
N MET A 1 16.30 35.66 -13.16
CA MET A 1 16.39 34.19 -13.02
C MET A 1 15.83 33.87 -11.65
N ASN A 2 14.70 33.17 -11.58
CA ASN A 2 14.16 32.72 -10.30
C ASN A 2 15.04 31.55 -9.81
N GLU A 3 15.44 31.52 -8.55
CA GLU A 3 16.28 30.46 -7.96
C GLU A 3 15.68 29.04 -8.10
N ASN A 4 14.37 28.95 -8.33
CA ASN A 4 13.67 27.69 -8.63
C ASN A 4 14.01 27.08 -10.00
N ASP A 5 14.53 27.87 -10.95
CA ASP A 5 14.82 27.40 -12.32
C ASP A 5 16.15 26.62 -12.35
N PHE A 6 17.20 27.20 -11.76
CA PHE A 6 18.54 26.61 -11.72
C PHE A 6 18.60 25.28 -10.95
N THR A 7 17.95 25.21 -9.79
CA THR A 7 17.90 23.98 -8.98
C THR A 7 17.16 22.85 -9.69
N SER A 8 16.12 23.18 -10.46
CA SER A 8 15.39 22.20 -11.25
C SER A 8 16.20 21.68 -12.45
N GLU A 9 16.94 22.55 -13.15
CA GLU A 9 17.83 22.17 -14.25
C GLU A 9 18.96 21.25 -13.77
N GLU A 10 19.55 21.53 -12.61
CA GLU A 10 20.66 20.73 -12.07
C GLU A 10 20.19 19.33 -11.65
N PHE A 11 19.00 19.22 -11.04
CA PHE A 11 18.41 17.92 -10.72
C PHE A 11 17.95 17.14 -11.96
N GLU A 12 17.48 17.81 -13.00
CA GLU A 12 17.17 17.16 -14.28
C GLU A 12 18.44 16.60 -14.93
N ASN A 13 19.55 17.33 -14.91
CA ASN A 13 20.83 16.86 -15.42
C ASN A 13 21.33 15.62 -14.65
N ILE A 14 21.26 15.64 -13.32
CA ILE A 14 21.63 14.49 -12.47
C ILE A 14 20.71 13.30 -12.77
N TYR A 15 19.40 13.52 -12.93
CA TYR A 15 18.47 12.46 -13.32
C TYR A 15 18.86 11.83 -14.66
N LEU A 16 19.14 12.63 -15.68
CA LEU A 16 19.52 12.14 -17.01
C LEU A 16 20.82 11.33 -16.96
N GLU A 17 21.79 11.75 -16.16
CA GLU A 17 23.07 11.06 -15.99
C GLU A 17 22.94 9.72 -15.27
N LEU A 18 22.20 9.67 -14.16
CA LEU A 18 22.19 8.52 -13.25
C LEU A 18 20.98 7.60 -13.43
N ALA A 19 19.83 8.14 -13.81
CA ALA A 19 18.53 7.45 -13.88
C ALA A 19 17.83 7.52 -15.24
N GLY A 20 18.54 7.99 -16.27
CA GLY A 20 18.09 7.89 -17.66
C GLY A 20 17.85 6.44 -18.13
N ASP A 21 17.36 6.31 -19.37
CA ASP A 21 16.97 5.02 -19.96
C ASP A 21 18.14 4.01 -20.06
N THR A 22 19.37 4.51 -20.14
CA THR A 22 20.60 3.70 -20.19
C THR A 22 21.36 3.75 -18.87
N LEU A 23 21.96 2.62 -18.47
CA LEU A 23 22.88 2.59 -17.34
C LEU A 23 24.19 3.29 -17.71
N SER A 24 24.69 4.17 -16.84
CA SER A 24 26.05 4.69 -16.95
C SER A 24 27.08 3.55 -16.83
N PRO A 25 28.30 3.70 -17.35
CA PRO A 25 29.32 2.66 -17.25
C PRO A 25 29.61 2.20 -15.80
N SER A 26 29.59 3.12 -14.83
CA SER A 26 29.79 2.81 -13.41
C SER A 26 28.65 1.99 -12.82
N ILE A 27 27.40 2.36 -13.12
CA ILE A 27 26.20 1.66 -12.66
C ILE A 27 26.10 0.27 -13.31
N ALA A 28 26.37 0.17 -14.62
CA ALA A 28 26.41 -1.09 -15.34
C ALA A 28 27.47 -2.05 -14.77
N LYS A 29 28.62 -1.51 -14.35
CA LYS A 29 29.67 -2.26 -13.67
C LYS A 29 29.20 -2.79 -12.31
N LEU A 30 28.53 -1.98 -11.48
CA LEU A 30 27.91 -2.44 -10.22
C LEU A 30 26.90 -3.56 -10.48
N TYR A 31 25.98 -3.38 -11.44
CA TYR A 31 24.97 -4.39 -11.76
C TYR A 31 25.62 -5.72 -12.19
N SER A 32 26.66 -5.68 -13.03
CA SER A 32 27.39 -6.86 -13.45
C SER A 32 28.14 -7.51 -12.28
N HIS A 33 28.75 -6.71 -11.40
CA HIS A 33 29.42 -7.18 -10.19
C HIS A 33 28.44 -7.91 -9.25
N TYR A 34 27.32 -7.26 -8.93
CA TYR A 34 26.20 -7.82 -8.15
C TYR A 34 25.71 -9.14 -8.74
N THR A 35 25.45 -9.18 -10.05
CA THR A 35 24.91 -10.36 -10.73
C THR A 35 25.85 -11.55 -10.61
N ARG A 36 27.16 -11.34 -10.75
CA ARG A 36 28.17 -12.40 -10.58
C ARG A 36 28.19 -12.95 -9.17
N ILE A 37 28.24 -12.08 -8.16
CA ILE A 37 28.24 -12.48 -6.74
C ILE A 37 26.96 -13.26 -6.41
N LYS A 38 25.79 -12.76 -6.83
CA LYS A 38 24.51 -13.44 -6.63
C LYS A 38 24.47 -14.83 -7.26
N MET A 39 25.15 -15.03 -8.38
CA MET A 39 25.34 -16.33 -9.04
C MET A 39 26.43 -17.21 -8.42
N LYS A 40 26.99 -16.83 -7.25
CA LYS A 40 28.10 -17.49 -6.57
C LYS A 40 29.37 -17.58 -7.43
N GLN A 41 29.57 -16.60 -8.31
CA GLN A 41 30.79 -16.45 -9.10
C GLN A 41 31.70 -15.39 -8.45
N PRO A 42 33.02 -15.41 -8.71
CA PRO A 42 33.89 -14.34 -8.25
C PRO A 42 33.44 -13.01 -8.85
N GLY A 43 33.46 -11.96 -8.03
CA GLY A 43 33.17 -10.60 -8.44
C GLY A 43 34.04 -10.11 -9.60
N LEU A 44 33.68 -8.97 -10.18
CA LEU A 44 34.50 -8.36 -11.23
C LEU A 44 35.88 -7.97 -10.70
N LEU A 45 36.94 -8.40 -11.40
CA LEU A 45 38.34 -8.08 -11.06
C LEU A 45 38.64 -6.57 -11.01
N GLY A 46 37.89 -5.78 -11.78
CA GLY A 46 38.05 -4.33 -11.82
C GLY A 46 37.28 -3.57 -10.74
N TRP A 47 36.49 -4.24 -9.89
CA TRP A 47 35.74 -3.58 -8.82
C TRP A 47 36.67 -3.12 -7.70
N ARG A 48 36.59 -1.84 -7.36
CA ARG A 48 37.44 -1.22 -6.33
C ARG A 48 36.62 -0.90 -5.09
N THR A 49 37.27 -0.80 -3.93
CA THR A 49 36.59 -0.56 -2.65
C THR A 49 35.95 0.83 -2.56
N ASP A 50 36.54 1.84 -3.20
CA ASP A 50 35.99 3.19 -3.32
C ASP A 50 34.68 3.23 -4.12
N GLU A 51 34.52 2.33 -5.09
CA GLU A 51 33.32 2.27 -5.94
C GLU A 51 32.06 1.94 -5.14
N PHE A 52 32.15 1.25 -4.00
CA PHE A 52 30.99 1.05 -3.12
C PHE A 52 30.46 2.39 -2.60
N SER A 53 31.33 3.22 -2.04
CA SER A 53 30.96 4.52 -1.48
C SER A 53 30.44 5.47 -2.55
N GLU A 54 31.08 5.51 -3.72
CA GLU A 54 30.61 6.34 -4.85
C GLU A 54 29.20 5.93 -5.31
N ARG A 55 28.93 4.63 -5.49
CA ARG A 55 27.59 4.16 -5.92
C ARG A 55 26.54 4.39 -4.83
N LEU A 56 26.94 4.33 -3.56
CA LEU A 56 26.06 4.64 -2.45
C LEU A 56 25.70 6.13 -2.42
N GLU A 57 26.67 7.02 -2.64
CA GLU A 57 26.43 8.46 -2.79
C GLU A 57 25.47 8.75 -3.95
N GLU A 58 25.69 8.15 -5.13
CA GLU A 58 24.76 8.26 -6.27
C GLU A 58 23.34 7.85 -5.91
N ALA A 59 23.18 6.77 -5.12
CA ALA A 59 21.87 6.32 -4.65
C ALA A 59 21.22 7.34 -3.71
N VAL A 60 21.97 7.94 -2.79
CA VAL A 60 21.47 9.00 -1.90
C VAL A 60 21.08 10.25 -2.70
N THR A 61 21.90 10.68 -3.65
CA THR A 61 21.60 11.82 -4.53
C THR A 61 20.31 11.58 -5.32
N LEU A 62 20.11 10.39 -5.88
CA LEU A 62 18.87 10.04 -6.60
C LEU A 62 17.64 10.03 -5.70
N ILE A 63 17.79 9.69 -4.40
CA ILE A 63 16.69 9.80 -3.43
C ILE A 63 16.31 11.26 -3.23
N ASP A 64 17.30 12.15 -3.06
CA ASP A 64 17.04 13.58 -2.88
C ASP A 64 16.42 14.21 -4.14
N VAL A 65 16.93 13.89 -5.34
CA VAL A 65 16.33 14.29 -6.62
C VAL A 65 14.88 13.81 -6.71
N GLY A 66 14.64 12.53 -6.43
CA GLY A 66 13.30 11.95 -6.49
C GLY A 66 12.32 12.57 -5.48
N LEU A 67 12.77 12.85 -4.25
CA LEU A 67 11.94 13.51 -3.25
C LEU A 67 11.64 14.97 -3.63
N PHE A 68 12.64 15.71 -4.13
CA PHE A 68 12.45 17.08 -4.61
C PHE A 68 11.44 17.13 -5.76
N GLU A 69 11.63 16.30 -6.79
CA GLU A 69 10.74 16.26 -7.94
C GLU A 69 9.31 15.89 -7.53
N LYS A 70 9.16 14.96 -6.58
CA LYS A 70 7.85 14.58 -6.04
C LYS A 70 7.16 15.74 -5.34
N GLU A 71 7.89 16.50 -4.51
CA GLU A 71 7.36 17.68 -3.80
C GLU A 71 6.90 18.78 -4.77
N HIS A 72 7.57 18.92 -5.92
CA HIS A 72 7.26 19.90 -6.96
C HIS A 72 6.31 19.37 -8.04
N GLY A 73 5.85 18.13 -7.95
CA GLY A 73 4.91 17.52 -8.90
C GLY A 73 5.49 17.27 -10.30
N LEU A 74 6.81 17.11 -10.41
CA LEU A 74 7.51 16.79 -11.66
C LEU A 74 7.27 15.33 -12.06
N ALA A 75 7.66 14.91 -13.27
CA ALA A 75 7.26 13.61 -13.83
C ALA A 75 8.20 12.44 -13.49
N ASN A 76 9.49 12.70 -13.31
CA ASN A 76 10.53 11.67 -13.33
C ASN A 76 10.83 11.05 -11.95
N TRP A 77 10.22 11.58 -10.88
CA TRP A 77 10.55 11.19 -9.50
C TRP A 77 10.45 9.69 -9.24
N ARG A 78 9.48 9.00 -9.86
CA ARG A 78 9.32 7.55 -9.71
C ARG A 78 10.50 6.78 -10.31
N ASN A 79 11.05 7.25 -11.43
CA ASN A 79 12.19 6.62 -12.08
C ASN A 79 13.49 6.90 -11.31
N ALA A 80 13.67 8.14 -10.82
CA ALA A 80 14.78 8.51 -9.95
C ALA A 80 14.81 7.63 -8.69
N LEU A 81 13.68 7.54 -7.97
CA LEU A 81 13.56 6.68 -6.80
C LEU A 81 13.71 5.20 -7.15
N ARG A 82 13.14 4.72 -8.28
CA ARG A 82 13.34 3.32 -8.70
C ARG A 82 14.82 3.00 -8.88
N ARG A 83 15.58 3.85 -9.59
CA ARG A 83 17.01 3.65 -9.81
C ARG A 83 17.80 3.71 -8.50
N ALA A 84 17.46 4.61 -7.57
CA ALA A 84 18.06 4.60 -6.24
C ALA A 84 17.82 3.27 -5.50
N GLY A 85 16.59 2.73 -5.58
CA GLY A 85 16.25 1.43 -5.01
C GLY A 85 17.08 0.28 -5.63
N GLU A 86 17.26 0.31 -6.96
CA GLU A 86 18.10 -0.64 -7.70
C GLU A 86 19.56 -0.60 -7.20
N LEU A 87 20.15 0.59 -7.09
CA LEU A 87 21.52 0.76 -6.58
C LEU A 87 21.68 0.23 -5.15
N LEU A 88 20.76 0.58 -4.25
CA LEU A 88 20.77 0.12 -2.87
C LEU A 88 20.61 -1.41 -2.76
N GLU A 89 19.73 -2.00 -3.57
CA GLU A 89 19.57 -3.46 -3.64
C GLU A 89 20.86 -4.14 -4.14
N TRP A 90 21.52 -3.58 -5.15
CA TRP A 90 22.75 -4.17 -5.68
C TRP A 90 23.91 -4.07 -4.69
N LEU A 91 23.96 -3.00 -3.91
CA LEU A 91 24.95 -2.81 -2.84
C LEU A 91 24.63 -3.61 -1.57
N SER A 92 23.40 -4.10 -1.39
CA SER A 92 22.98 -4.76 -0.14
C SER A 92 23.47 -6.19 0.04
N LEU A 93 24.17 -6.78 -0.94
CA LEU A 93 24.70 -8.14 -0.79
C LEU A 93 25.71 -8.20 0.37
N PRO A 94 25.68 -9.26 1.21
CA PRO A 94 26.59 -9.37 2.35
C PRO A 94 28.08 -9.26 1.98
N ASP A 95 28.47 -9.80 0.83
CA ASP A 95 29.86 -9.75 0.32
C ASP A 95 30.29 -8.35 -0.15
N LEU A 96 29.36 -7.39 -0.28
CA LEU A 96 29.63 -6.00 -0.66
C LEU A 96 29.45 -5.03 0.50
N ASN A 97 28.52 -5.33 1.39
CA ASN A 97 28.12 -4.46 2.49
C ASN A 97 28.91 -4.78 3.77
N ASP A 98 30.24 -4.60 3.72
CA ASP A 98 31.16 -4.91 4.82
C ASP A 98 30.78 -4.21 6.14
N ASN A 99 30.21 -3.00 6.03
CA ASN A 99 29.79 -2.17 7.16
C ASN A 99 28.40 -2.54 7.71
N GLN A 100 27.74 -3.58 7.18
CA GLN A 100 26.41 -4.05 7.61
C GLN A 100 25.35 -2.92 7.65
N LEU A 101 25.41 -2.01 6.68
CA LEU A 101 24.46 -0.91 6.55
C LEU A 101 23.06 -1.47 6.24
N PRO A 102 21.96 -0.79 6.62
CA PRO A 102 20.59 -1.25 6.38
C PRO A 102 20.13 -1.04 4.92
N LEU A 103 21.00 -1.31 3.94
CA LEU A 103 20.78 -1.03 2.52
C LEU A 103 19.58 -1.80 1.97
N ARG A 104 19.33 -3.01 2.47
CA ARG A 104 18.15 -3.81 2.11
C ARG A 104 16.85 -3.12 2.54
N LEU A 105 16.77 -2.67 3.78
CA LEU A 105 15.59 -1.92 4.27
C LEU A 105 15.43 -0.58 3.55
N LEU A 106 16.54 0.11 3.26
CA LEU A 106 16.54 1.34 2.46
C LEU A 106 16.00 1.08 1.05
N ALA A 107 16.51 0.08 0.34
CA ALA A 107 16.04 -0.30 -0.99
C ALA A 107 14.55 -0.61 -1.00
N ALA A 108 14.07 -1.44 -0.06
CA ALA A 108 12.64 -1.75 0.08
C ALA A 108 11.80 -0.49 0.33
N ALA A 109 12.27 0.41 1.20
CA ALA A 109 11.57 1.66 1.51
C ALA A 109 11.51 2.61 0.30
N VAL A 110 12.60 2.71 -0.46
CA VAL A 110 12.66 3.52 -1.69
C VAL A 110 11.77 2.92 -2.78
N TYR A 111 11.78 1.61 -3.00
CA TYR A 111 10.86 0.95 -3.93
C TYR A 111 9.40 1.19 -3.55
N GLN A 112 9.09 1.18 -2.26
CA GLN A 112 7.74 1.46 -1.78
C GLN A 112 7.32 2.90 -2.10
N LEU A 113 8.21 3.89 -1.90
CA LEU A 113 7.95 5.28 -2.28
C LEU A 113 7.79 5.44 -3.80
N ALA A 114 8.64 4.79 -4.58
CA ALA A 114 8.63 4.84 -6.04
C ALA A 114 7.36 4.21 -6.65
N GLY A 115 6.55 3.50 -5.87
CA GLY A 115 5.32 2.83 -6.33
C GLY A 115 5.55 1.41 -6.85
N TYR A 116 6.62 0.74 -6.43
CA TYR A 116 6.98 -0.64 -6.81
C TYR A 116 6.92 -1.61 -5.61
N PRO A 117 5.73 -1.82 -5.01
CA PRO A 117 5.59 -2.68 -3.82
C PRO A 117 5.97 -4.14 -4.07
N ALA A 118 5.89 -4.63 -5.31
CA ALA A 118 6.31 -5.99 -5.67
C ALA A 118 7.83 -6.20 -5.53
N LEU A 119 8.63 -5.19 -5.91
CA LEU A 119 10.09 -5.23 -5.75
C LEU A 119 10.46 -5.18 -4.27
N SER A 120 9.85 -4.25 -3.52
CA SER A 120 9.98 -4.17 -2.06
C SER A 120 9.65 -5.51 -1.39
N LEU A 121 8.51 -6.11 -1.71
CA LEU A 121 8.10 -7.39 -1.12
C LEU A 121 9.03 -8.55 -1.51
N GLY A 122 9.50 -8.60 -2.76
CA GLY A 122 10.48 -9.59 -3.21
C GLY A 122 11.76 -9.54 -2.39
N LEU A 123 12.28 -8.33 -2.15
CA LEU A 123 13.48 -8.11 -1.34
C LEU A 123 13.26 -8.50 0.13
N LEU A 124 12.10 -8.19 0.70
CA LEU A 124 11.79 -8.48 2.10
C LEU A 124 11.38 -9.94 2.37
N ASN A 125 11.12 -10.74 1.32
CA ASN A 125 10.75 -12.15 1.45
C ASN A 125 11.92 -13.12 1.21
N ASN A 126 12.94 -12.73 0.45
CA ASN A 126 13.92 -13.67 -0.09
C ASN A 126 15.08 -14.07 0.82
N GLU A 127 15.22 -13.49 2.02
CA GLU A 127 16.41 -13.72 2.86
C GLU A 127 16.08 -13.79 4.35
N ILE A 128 16.86 -14.63 5.05
CA ILE A 128 16.95 -14.69 6.52
C ILE A 128 17.14 -13.26 6.99
N LEU A 129 16.28 -12.79 7.91
CA LEU A 129 16.46 -11.48 8.53
C LEU A 129 17.88 -11.44 9.09
N ASP A 130 18.69 -10.50 8.62
CA ASP A 130 19.93 -10.19 9.33
C ASP A 130 19.55 -9.86 10.77
N SER A 131 20.35 -10.28 11.75
CA SER A 131 20.07 -10.07 13.17
C SER A 131 19.84 -8.60 13.53
N ASN A 132 20.27 -7.69 12.65
CA ASN A 132 20.23 -6.25 12.82
C ASN A 132 18.99 -5.58 12.18
N ASP A 133 18.22 -6.30 11.34
CA ASP A 133 17.07 -5.72 10.65
C ASP A 133 15.87 -5.53 11.58
N SER A 134 15.29 -4.32 11.57
CA SER A 134 14.08 -4.04 12.34
C SER A 134 12.88 -4.80 11.77
N GLN A 135 12.41 -5.78 12.53
CA GLN A 135 11.18 -6.54 12.20
C GLN A 135 9.97 -5.62 12.03
N MET A 136 9.87 -4.54 12.82
CA MET A 136 8.77 -3.58 12.68
C MET A 136 8.84 -2.82 11.36
N LEU A 137 10.01 -2.34 10.96
CA LEU A 137 10.17 -1.67 9.67
C LEU A 137 9.92 -2.65 8.50
N THR A 138 10.34 -3.91 8.64
CA THR A 138 10.02 -4.95 7.66
C THR A 138 8.51 -5.14 7.51
N MET A 139 7.76 -5.28 8.61
CA MET A 139 6.29 -5.42 8.54
C MET A 139 5.61 -4.17 8.00
N LEU A 140 6.11 -2.98 8.34
CA LEU A 140 5.66 -1.72 7.77
C LEU A 140 5.80 -1.74 6.25
N LEU A 141 7.01 -1.98 5.74
CA LEU A 141 7.32 -1.94 4.31
C LEU A 141 6.61 -3.04 3.51
N LYS A 142 6.29 -4.18 4.13
CA LYS A 142 5.41 -5.21 3.52
C LYS A 142 3.94 -4.79 3.44
N GLY A 143 3.54 -3.70 4.09
CA GLY A 143 2.13 -3.33 4.27
C GLY A 143 1.38 -4.25 5.23
N ASP A 144 2.09 -5.00 6.07
CA ASP A 144 1.54 -5.94 7.05
C ASP A 144 1.25 -5.24 8.40
N PHE A 145 0.28 -4.33 8.35
CA PHE A 145 -0.16 -3.55 9.51
C PHE A 145 -0.68 -4.41 10.68
N PRO A 146 -1.40 -5.54 10.46
CA PRO A 146 -1.78 -6.45 11.53
C PRO A 146 -0.58 -6.96 12.34
N HIS A 147 0.46 -7.48 11.68
CA HIS A 147 1.63 -7.99 12.38
C HIS A 147 2.46 -6.85 12.98
N LEU A 148 2.58 -5.71 12.30
CA LEU A 148 3.23 -4.52 12.85
C LEU A 148 2.58 -4.07 14.17
N LEU A 149 1.25 -4.05 14.24
CA LEU A 149 0.53 -3.72 15.47
C LEU A 149 0.81 -4.75 16.58
N SER A 150 0.91 -6.03 16.23
CA SER A 150 1.24 -7.08 17.21
C SER A 150 2.66 -6.92 17.78
N LEU A 151 3.64 -6.60 16.92
CA LEU A 151 5.00 -6.29 17.33
C LEU A 151 5.03 -5.05 18.23
N ASN A 152 4.27 -4.01 17.89
CA ASN A 152 4.14 -2.79 18.68
C ASN A 152 3.66 -3.08 20.12
N ILE A 153 2.58 -3.86 20.25
CA ILE A 153 2.04 -4.27 21.55
C ILE A 153 3.08 -5.09 22.34
N SER A 154 3.78 -6.00 21.67
CA SER A 154 4.82 -6.83 22.31
C SER A 154 5.98 -5.98 22.84
N TYR A 155 6.39 -4.94 22.11
CA TYR A 155 7.43 -4.01 22.52
C TYR A 155 7.05 -3.28 23.79
N TRP A 156 5.87 -2.66 23.86
CA TRP A 156 5.43 -1.94 25.06
C TRP A 156 5.21 -2.85 26.26
N THR A 157 4.84 -4.11 26.04
CA THR A 157 4.73 -5.11 27.10
C THR A 157 6.11 -5.41 27.71
N LYS A 158 7.12 -5.63 26.86
CA LYS A 158 8.51 -5.86 27.30
C LYS A 158 9.12 -4.63 27.97
N GLU A 159 8.94 -3.45 27.40
CA GLU A 159 9.46 -2.19 27.96
C GLU A 159 8.84 -1.86 29.31
N ARG A 160 7.54 -2.11 29.50
CA ARG A 160 6.90 -1.99 30.81
C ARG A 160 7.53 -2.94 31.84
N SER A 161 7.82 -4.18 31.45
CA SER A 161 8.52 -5.13 32.32
C SER A 161 9.96 -4.70 32.62
N ARG A 162 10.67 -4.08 31.66
CA ARG A 162 12.02 -3.56 31.85
C ARG A 162 12.04 -2.40 32.84
N LYS A 163 11.16 -1.40 32.65
CA LYS A 163 11.04 -0.24 33.56
C LYS A 163 10.66 -0.65 34.99
N ASN A 164 9.90 -1.73 35.16
CA ASN A 164 9.61 -2.28 36.49
C ASN A 164 10.81 -3.00 37.15
N LYS A 165 11.79 -3.47 36.38
CA LYS A 165 13.00 -4.16 36.87
C LYS A 165 14.21 -3.22 37.01
N GLN A 166 14.21 -2.07 36.33
CA GLN A 166 15.33 -1.13 36.26
C GLN A 166 15.51 -0.25 37.51
N ASN A 167 14.82 -0.54 38.61
CA ASN A 167 15.03 0.18 39.88
C ASN A 167 16.41 -0.10 40.53
N ASP A 168 17.19 -1.07 40.02
CA ASP A 168 18.45 -1.54 40.65
C ASP A 168 19.68 -1.61 39.69
N VAL A 169 19.73 -0.85 38.58
CA VAL A 169 20.84 -0.94 37.61
C VAL A 169 21.52 0.41 37.36
N GLU A 170 22.86 0.37 37.19
CA GLU A 170 23.72 1.52 36.86
C GLU A 170 23.18 2.39 35.71
N PRO A 171 23.44 3.70 35.72
CA PRO A 171 22.95 4.61 34.70
C PRO A 171 23.55 4.28 33.32
N ASP A 172 22.68 3.97 32.37
CA ASP A 172 22.98 3.90 30.94
C ASP A 172 23.72 5.18 30.49
N SER A 173 24.65 5.06 29.53
CA SER A 173 25.28 6.23 28.90
C SER A 173 24.23 7.21 28.35
N ILE A 174 24.52 8.51 28.34
CA ILE A 174 23.58 9.54 27.81
C ILE A 174 23.14 9.19 26.38
N ASN A 175 24.05 8.68 25.55
CA ASN A 175 23.77 8.29 24.17
C ASN A 175 22.80 7.11 24.07
N SER A 176 22.95 6.09 24.91
CA SER A 176 22.01 4.95 24.92
C SER A 176 20.62 5.36 25.43
N ILE A 177 20.54 6.29 26.39
CA ILE A 177 19.25 6.85 26.84
C ILE A 177 18.55 7.59 25.70
N ILE A 178 19.28 8.42 24.95
CA ILE A 178 18.73 9.17 23.81
C ILE A 178 18.25 8.19 22.73
N ASN A 179 19.06 7.20 22.35
CA ASN A 179 18.69 6.20 21.35
C ASN A 179 17.45 5.41 21.76
N ASN A 180 17.37 4.94 23.00
CA ASN A 180 16.19 4.23 23.52
C ASN A 180 14.94 5.12 23.46
N ARG A 181 15.08 6.42 23.75
CA ARG A 181 13.96 7.36 23.67
C ARG A 181 13.52 7.63 22.24
N ILE A 182 14.44 7.71 21.28
CA ILE A 182 14.11 7.82 19.86
C ILE A 182 13.33 6.59 19.41
N VAL A 183 13.83 5.39 19.73
CA VAL A 183 13.15 4.12 19.42
C VAL A 183 11.74 4.09 20.03
N ASP A 184 11.60 4.42 21.32
CA ASP A 184 10.30 4.54 22.00
C ASP A 184 9.33 5.43 21.20
N GLU A 185 9.81 6.60 20.74
CA GLU A 185 8.96 7.55 20.04
C GLU A 185 8.61 7.13 18.61
N VAL A 186 9.52 6.48 17.89
CA VAL A 186 9.22 5.84 16.60
C VAL A 186 8.15 4.76 16.80
N VAL A 187 8.31 3.87 17.78
CA VAL A 187 7.33 2.81 18.05
C VAL A 187 5.98 3.40 18.44
N ARG A 188 5.91 4.50 19.22
CA ARG A 188 4.62 5.17 19.51
C ARG A 188 3.96 5.69 18.24
N ALA A 189 4.72 6.37 17.38
CA ALA A 189 4.18 6.94 16.16
C ALA A 189 3.68 5.84 15.20
N LEU A 190 4.44 4.74 15.04
CA LEU A 190 4.00 3.57 14.26
C LEU A 190 2.76 2.90 14.84
N GLY A 191 2.64 2.87 16.18
CA GLY A 191 1.45 2.37 16.87
C GLY A 191 0.21 3.20 16.53
N ILE A 192 0.31 4.53 16.58
CA ILE A 192 -0.76 5.44 16.17
C ILE A 192 -1.11 5.26 14.69
N PHE A 193 -0.11 5.16 13.82
CA PHE A 193 -0.33 4.86 12.41
C PHE A 193 -1.10 3.55 12.20
N CYS A 194 -0.71 2.46 12.89
CA CYS A 194 -1.45 1.19 12.84
C CYS A 194 -2.89 1.34 13.34
N THR A 195 -3.12 2.16 14.37
CA THR A 195 -4.49 2.41 14.87
C THR A 195 -5.35 3.10 13.83
N TYR A 196 -4.79 4.04 13.06
CA TYR A 196 -5.47 4.64 11.92
C TYR A 196 -5.76 3.61 10.84
N MET A 197 -4.77 2.80 10.44
CA MET A 197 -4.98 1.78 9.40
C MET A 197 -6.07 0.78 9.77
N ARG A 198 -6.17 0.43 11.06
CA ARG A 198 -7.18 -0.52 11.55
C ARG A 198 -8.56 0.11 11.73
N TRP A 199 -8.64 1.24 12.43
CA TRP A 199 -9.90 1.81 12.93
C TRP A 199 -10.29 3.15 12.32
N GLY A 200 -9.38 3.82 11.61
CA GLY A 200 -9.63 5.13 11.03
C GLY A 200 -9.56 6.30 12.01
N ASP A 201 -9.00 6.10 13.21
CA ASP A 201 -8.81 7.21 14.14
C ASP A 201 -7.68 8.14 13.65
N ALA A 202 -8.09 9.26 13.04
CA ALA A 202 -7.19 10.26 12.50
C ALA A 202 -6.76 11.32 13.54
N LYS A 203 -7.33 11.35 14.76
CA LYS A 203 -7.16 12.46 15.72
C LYS A 203 -5.70 12.73 16.08
N ARG A 204 -4.87 11.67 16.12
CA ARG A 204 -3.45 11.73 16.49
C ARG A 204 -2.52 11.46 15.31
N LEU A 205 -3.06 11.20 14.12
CA LEU A 205 -2.28 10.75 12.97
C LEU A 205 -1.31 11.83 12.49
N SER A 206 -1.80 13.06 12.33
CA SER A 206 -0.96 14.20 11.92
C SER A 206 0.19 14.46 12.91
N THR A 207 -0.08 14.36 14.22
CA THR A 207 0.95 14.46 15.26
C THR A 207 1.97 13.33 15.15
N ALA A 208 1.55 12.10 14.88
CA ALA A 208 2.46 10.97 14.70
C ALA A 208 3.33 11.13 13.44
N GLN A 209 2.76 11.55 12.32
CA GLN A 209 3.50 11.84 11.08
C GLN A 209 4.52 12.96 11.29
N LYS A 210 4.10 14.07 11.92
CA LYS A 210 5.00 15.17 12.28
C LYS A 210 6.14 14.68 13.18
N LYS A 211 5.84 13.83 14.15
CA LYS A 211 6.86 13.27 15.06
C LYS A 211 7.88 12.40 14.34
N LEU A 212 7.46 11.53 13.42
CA LEU A 212 8.38 10.72 12.60
C LEU A 212 9.30 11.61 11.76
N HIS A 213 8.73 12.63 11.13
CA HIS A 213 9.48 13.61 10.37
C HIS A 213 10.49 14.38 11.25
N ASP A 214 10.08 14.88 12.41
CA ASP A 214 10.96 15.63 13.31
C ASP A 214 12.08 14.73 13.89
N LEU A 215 11.78 13.46 14.18
CA LEU A 215 12.78 12.47 14.61
C LEU A 215 13.80 12.18 13.50
N SER A 216 13.38 12.16 12.23
CA SER A 216 14.32 11.94 11.12
C SER A 216 15.40 13.02 11.02
N LYS A 217 15.04 14.27 11.37
CA LYS A 217 16.00 15.39 11.43
C LYS A 217 16.98 15.25 12.60
N LEU A 218 16.52 14.70 13.72
CA LEU A 218 17.37 14.49 14.90
C LEU A 218 18.40 13.39 14.66
N MET A 219 18.05 12.37 13.89
CA MET A 219 18.95 11.24 13.61
C MET A 219 20.14 11.60 12.71
N ILE A 220 20.15 12.78 12.08
CA ILE A 220 21.32 13.32 11.36
C ILE A 220 22.53 13.41 12.29
N TYR A 221 22.30 13.71 13.58
CA TYR A 221 23.36 13.82 14.59
C TYR A 221 23.62 12.49 15.34
N GLY A 222 23.04 11.39 14.86
CA GLY A 222 23.21 10.06 15.45
C GLY A 222 24.55 9.43 15.09
N ASN A 223 24.88 8.34 15.79
CA ASN A 223 26.13 7.60 15.57
C ASN A 223 26.08 6.67 14.33
N ASP A 224 24.88 6.37 13.83
CA ASP A 224 24.68 5.55 12.64
C ASP A 224 24.43 6.44 11.41
N SER A 225 25.41 6.44 10.50
CA SER A 225 25.48 7.33 9.34
C SER A 225 24.30 7.20 8.36
N TYR A 226 23.52 6.12 8.42
CA TYR A 226 22.38 5.91 7.50
C TYR A 226 21.02 5.72 8.20
N SER A 227 20.99 5.72 9.53
CA SER A 227 19.75 5.74 10.30
C SER A 227 18.88 6.96 9.97
N TRP A 228 19.49 8.13 9.76
CA TRP A 228 18.77 9.34 9.37
C TRP A 228 18.07 9.16 8.02
N LEU A 229 18.75 8.60 7.02
CA LEU A 229 18.21 8.38 5.68
C LEU A 229 17.05 7.39 5.74
N LEU A 230 17.23 6.28 6.45
CA LEU A 230 16.17 5.29 6.64
C LEU A 230 14.94 5.92 7.28
N SER A 231 15.12 6.73 8.32
CA SER A 231 13.98 7.40 8.96
C SER A 231 13.31 8.48 8.12
N LYS A 232 14.07 9.23 7.31
CA LYS A 232 13.54 10.19 6.34
C LYS A 232 12.63 9.46 5.35
N ILE A 233 13.13 8.38 4.75
CA ILE A 233 12.38 7.59 3.76
C ILE A 233 11.17 6.91 4.42
N VAL A 234 11.32 6.32 5.60
CA VAL A 234 10.21 5.69 6.35
C VAL A 234 9.13 6.71 6.71
N SER A 235 9.51 7.93 7.11
CA SER A 235 8.57 9.02 7.35
C SER A 235 7.76 9.34 6.09
N GLU A 236 8.42 9.42 4.92
CA GLU A 236 7.74 9.62 3.64
C GLU A 236 6.85 8.43 3.25
N VAL A 237 7.29 7.19 3.53
CA VAL A 237 6.49 5.98 3.26
C VAL A 237 5.21 6.00 4.09
N VAL A 238 5.30 6.36 5.37
CA VAL A 238 4.12 6.46 6.25
C VAL A 238 3.15 7.54 5.75
N LYS A 239 3.66 8.69 5.28
CA LYS A 239 2.81 9.71 4.64
C LYS A 239 2.10 9.15 3.41
N GLU A 240 2.84 8.50 2.52
CA GLU A 240 2.30 7.90 1.30
C GLU A 240 1.26 6.81 1.60
N PHE A 241 1.48 5.99 2.63
CA PHE A 241 0.56 4.94 3.05
C PHE A 241 -0.75 5.48 3.60
N VAL A 242 -0.72 6.60 4.31
CA VAL A 242 -1.95 7.27 4.75
C VAL A 242 -2.72 7.78 3.53
N THR A 243 -2.05 8.48 2.62
CA THR A 243 -2.65 9.03 1.39
C THR A 243 -3.25 7.93 0.53
N ASN A 244 -2.52 6.83 0.31
CA ASN A 244 -2.92 5.72 -0.55
C ASN A 244 -3.73 4.65 0.20
N SER A 245 -4.08 4.84 1.47
CA SER A 245 -4.91 3.86 2.16
C SER A 245 -6.29 3.74 1.49
N LEU A 246 -6.85 2.54 1.42
CA LEU A 246 -8.24 2.39 0.96
C LEU A 246 -9.17 3.26 1.81
N ARG A 247 -8.89 3.36 3.11
CA ARG A 247 -9.70 4.10 4.06
C ARG A 247 -9.75 5.61 3.74
N SER A 248 -8.62 6.25 3.41
CA SER A 248 -8.62 7.66 3.00
C SER A 248 -9.37 7.85 1.68
N ASN A 249 -9.15 6.96 0.72
CA ASN A 249 -9.67 7.11 -0.64
C ASN A 249 -11.18 6.86 -0.73
N VAL A 250 -11.75 5.97 0.09
CA VAL A 250 -13.20 5.70 0.08
C VAL A 250 -14.02 6.70 0.90
N GLN A 251 -13.37 7.65 1.61
CA GLN A 251 -14.06 8.56 2.52
C GLN A 251 -15.19 9.34 1.83
N TYR A 252 -14.97 9.81 0.60
CA TYR A 252 -15.98 10.53 -0.19
C TYR A 252 -17.14 9.63 -0.67
N LEU A 253 -16.89 8.33 -0.88
CA LEU A 253 -17.95 7.38 -1.20
C LEU A 253 -18.91 7.21 -0.01
N LEU A 254 -18.43 7.40 1.22
CA LEU A 254 -19.26 7.29 2.43
C LEU A 254 -20.33 8.39 2.51
N ASP A 255 -20.14 9.52 1.84
CA ASP A 255 -21.09 10.63 1.86
C ASP A 255 -22.34 10.34 1.03
N GLY A 256 -22.21 9.51 -0.02
CA GLY A 256 -23.30 9.09 -0.90
C GLY A 256 -24.16 7.94 -0.37
N VAL A 257 -23.77 7.29 0.74
CA VAL A 257 -24.43 6.06 1.23
C VAL A 257 -25.13 6.23 2.58
N SER A 258 -26.10 5.34 2.82
CA SER A 258 -26.90 5.24 4.04
C SER A 258 -26.06 4.85 5.26
N ALA A 259 -26.66 4.89 6.45
CA ALA A 259 -25.98 4.48 7.69
C ALA A 259 -25.52 3.00 7.64
N ASP A 260 -26.30 2.13 7.00
CA ASP A 260 -25.93 0.73 6.81
C ASP A 260 -24.84 0.57 5.75
N GLY A 261 -24.85 1.40 4.72
CA GLY A 261 -23.73 1.49 3.76
C GLY A 261 -22.42 1.86 4.43
N LYS A 262 -22.42 2.83 5.35
CA LYS A 262 -21.22 3.19 6.12
C LYS A 262 -20.69 2.02 6.96
N LYS A 263 -21.59 1.22 7.57
CA LYS A 263 -21.19 -0.01 8.28
C LYS A 263 -20.60 -1.04 7.31
N ALA A 264 -21.16 -1.15 6.10
CA ALA A 264 -20.67 -2.07 5.10
C ALA A 264 -19.26 -1.73 4.60
N PHE A 265 -19.01 -0.46 4.30
CA PHE A 265 -17.66 0.01 3.99
C PHE A 265 -16.68 -0.23 5.16
N GLU A 266 -17.08 0.02 6.41
CA GLU A 266 -16.19 -0.24 7.56
C GLU A 266 -15.85 -1.74 7.69
N ARG A 267 -16.81 -2.64 7.49
CA ARG A 267 -16.55 -4.09 7.46
C ARG A 267 -15.62 -4.47 6.31
N TYR A 268 -15.85 -3.92 5.12
CA TYR A 268 -15.00 -4.11 3.96
C TYR A 268 -13.55 -3.69 4.23
N LEU A 269 -13.35 -2.50 4.81
CA LEU A 269 -12.03 -1.98 5.18
C LEU A 269 -11.35 -2.84 6.24
N ARG A 270 -12.08 -3.31 7.26
CA ARG A 270 -11.56 -4.23 8.28
C ARG A 270 -11.16 -5.58 7.72
N ASN A 271 -11.94 -6.12 6.78
CA ASN A 271 -11.58 -7.35 6.10
C ASN A 271 -10.29 -7.18 5.30
N ASN A 272 -10.19 -6.09 4.51
CA ASN A 272 -8.97 -5.75 3.76
C ASN A 272 -7.76 -5.57 4.68
N TYR A 273 -7.92 -4.96 5.86
CA TYR A 273 -6.87 -4.90 6.88
C TYR A 273 -6.39 -6.28 7.32
N ARG A 274 -7.31 -7.20 7.62
CA ARG A 274 -6.97 -8.56 8.07
C ARG A 274 -6.22 -9.37 7.01
N ILE A 275 -6.55 -9.18 5.74
CA ILE A 275 -5.91 -9.88 4.61
C ILE A 275 -4.74 -9.08 4.00
N GLN A 276 -4.25 -8.03 4.68
CA GLN A 276 -3.09 -7.22 4.27
C GLN A 276 -3.27 -6.48 2.93
N LYS A 277 -4.49 -6.02 2.65
CA LYS A 277 -4.86 -5.26 1.44
C LYS A 277 -5.39 -3.86 1.76
N SER A 278 -4.81 -3.20 2.77
CA SER A 278 -5.26 -1.86 3.19
C SER A 278 -4.82 -0.72 2.29
N LEU A 279 -3.83 -0.93 1.40
CA LEU A 279 -3.32 0.07 0.48
C LEU A 279 -4.00 -0.05 -0.89
N ALA A 280 -4.42 1.08 -1.44
CA ALA A 280 -4.95 1.20 -2.78
C ALA A 280 -3.80 1.47 -3.76
N TRP A 281 -3.76 0.72 -4.86
CA TRP A 281 -2.83 1.00 -5.95
C TRP A 281 -3.30 2.21 -6.76
N TYR A 282 -2.39 2.84 -7.50
CA TYR A 282 -2.72 4.00 -8.33
C TYR A 282 -3.92 3.77 -9.26
N SER A 283 -3.99 2.60 -9.92
CA SER A 283 -5.14 2.19 -10.73
C SER A 283 -6.45 2.14 -9.94
N GLN A 284 -6.40 1.68 -8.69
CA GLN A 284 -7.56 1.62 -7.82
C GLN A 284 -7.98 3.02 -7.37
N ILE A 285 -7.04 3.88 -6.99
CA ILE A 285 -7.32 5.28 -6.65
C ILE A 285 -8.03 5.98 -7.81
N LYS A 286 -7.55 5.82 -9.06
CA LYS A 286 -8.22 6.34 -10.25
C LYS A 286 -9.62 5.74 -10.47
N GLY A 287 -9.81 4.46 -10.19
CA GLY A 287 -11.14 3.84 -10.20
C GLY A 287 -12.08 4.45 -9.16
N ILE A 288 -11.60 4.69 -7.94
CA ILE A 288 -12.37 5.32 -6.85
C ILE A 288 -12.73 6.77 -7.21
N GLU A 289 -11.79 7.54 -7.77
CA GLU A 289 -12.07 8.90 -8.28
C GLU A 289 -13.21 8.93 -9.30
N ARG A 290 -13.33 7.89 -10.15
CA ARG A 290 -14.46 7.78 -11.10
C ARG A 290 -15.77 7.37 -10.41
N LEU A 291 -15.71 6.47 -9.43
CA LEU A 291 -16.89 6.10 -8.63
C LEU A 291 -17.47 7.28 -7.85
N ILE A 292 -16.62 8.21 -7.40
CA ILE A 292 -17.06 9.44 -6.72
C ILE A 292 -17.87 10.35 -7.65
N LYS A 293 -17.57 10.35 -8.96
CA LYS A 293 -18.29 11.16 -9.95
C LYS A 293 -19.67 10.60 -10.33
N ASP A 294 -19.98 9.37 -9.90
CA ASP A 294 -21.22 8.67 -10.24
C ASP A 294 -21.45 8.54 -11.76
N GLU A 295 -20.37 8.39 -12.53
CA GLU A 295 -20.39 8.23 -13.97
C GLU A 295 -20.11 6.76 -14.37
N SER A 296 -20.62 6.36 -15.54
CA SER A 296 -20.21 5.09 -16.16
C SER A 296 -18.78 5.20 -16.72
N PHE A 297 -17.91 4.23 -16.42
CA PHE A 297 -16.53 4.23 -16.90
C PHE A 297 -15.99 2.83 -17.19
N THR A 298 -14.93 2.79 -18.00
CA THR A 298 -14.14 1.59 -18.30
C THR A 298 -12.76 1.68 -17.67
N LEU A 299 -12.37 0.69 -16.86
CA LEU A 299 -11.06 0.62 -16.23
C LEU A 299 -10.10 -0.33 -16.97
N CYS A 300 -9.33 0.22 -17.91
CA CYS A 300 -8.36 -0.53 -18.72
C CYS A 300 -7.03 -0.65 -17.97
N THR A 301 -6.86 -1.74 -17.21
CA THR A 301 -5.63 -2.02 -16.45
C THR A 301 -5.16 -3.46 -16.65
N PRO A 302 -3.84 -3.73 -16.57
CA PRO A 302 -3.30 -5.09 -16.63
C PRO A 302 -3.96 -6.05 -15.63
N THR A 303 -3.86 -7.34 -15.90
CA THR A 303 -4.29 -8.37 -14.93
C THR A 303 -3.47 -8.25 -13.65
N GLY A 304 -4.15 -8.38 -12.50
CA GLY A 304 -3.54 -8.18 -11.19
C GLY A 304 -3.64 -6.76 -10.65
N SER A 305 -3.93 -5.72 -11.45
CA SER A 305 -3.99 -4.30 -11.03
C SER A 305 -5.14 -3.91 -10.08
N GLY A 306 -5.82 -4.88 -9.48
CA GLY A 306 -6.84 -4.62 -8.45
C GLY A 306 -8.24 -4.28 -8.97
N LYS A 307 -8.59 -4.62 -10.22
CA LYS A 307 -9.92 -4.36 -10.84
C LYS A 307 -11.09 -4.82 -9.96
N THR A 308 -10.97 -6.00 -9.33
CA THR A 308 -12.04 -6.56 -8.51
C THR A 308 -12.36 -5.69 -7.29
N THR A 309 -11.38 -5.00 -6.69
CA THR A 309 -11.62 -4.06 -5.59
C THR A 309 -12.51 -2.90 -6.02
N ILE A 310 -12.32 -2.37 -7.23
CA ILE A 310 -13.17 -1.28 -7.74
C ILE A 310 -14.59 -1.76 -8.00
N ALA A 311 -14.75 -2.97 -8.55
CA ALA A 311 -16.06 -3.58 -8.69
C ALA A 311 -16.74 -3.84 -7.32
N GLU A 312 -16.00 -4.34 -6.32
CA GLU A 312 -16.50 -4.53 -4.95
C GLU A 312 -16.97 -3.20 -4.33
N LEU A 313 -16.19 -2.12 -4.47
CA LEU A 313 -16.56 -0.79 -3.97
C LEU A 313 -17.80 -0.22 -4.69
N ALA A 314 -17.88 -0.40 -6.01
CA ALA A 314 -19.04 0.02 -6.81
C ALA A 314 -20.33 -0.69 -6.36
N ILE A 315 -20.24 -2.01 -6.11
CA ILE A 315 -21.36 -2.81 -5.60
C ILE A 315 -21.80 -2.31 -4.22
N ILE A 316 -20.86 -2.09 -3.29
CA ILE A 316 -21.21 -1.59 -1.95
C ILE A 316 -21.85 -0.20 -2.06
N GLN A 317 -21.32 0.68 -2.91
CA GLN A 317 -21.89 2.00 -3.13
C GLN A 317 -23.33 1.92 -3.66
N SER A 318 -23.57 1.14 -4.71
CA SER A 318 -24.90 1.04 -5.36
C SER A 318 -25.95 0.39 -4.46
N MET A 319 -25.57 -0.57 -3.62
CA MET A 319 -26.50 -1.27 -2.72
C MET A 319 -27.03 -0.40 -1.58
N PHE A 320 -26.30 0.66 -1.24
CA PHE A 320 -26.57 1.45 -0.05
C PHE A 320 -26.69 2.95 -0.33
N LEU A 321 -27.01 3.35 -1.56
CA LEU A 321 -27.24 4.77 -1.90
C LEU A 321 -28.26 5.40 -0.94
N LYS A 322 -28.02 6.67 -0.58
CA LYS A 322 -29.03 7.44 0.17
C LYS A 322 -30.26 7.64 -0.71
N ILE A 323 -31.40 7.15 -0.26
CA ILE A 323 -32.69 7.48 -0.87
C ILE A 323 -33.04 8.90 -0.41
N ASN A 324 -33.15 9.84 -1.35
CA ASN A 324 -33.65 11.18 -1.04
C ASN A 324 -35.16 11.11 -0.77
N GLU A 325 -35.66 11.81 0.24
CA GLU A 325 -37.08 11.81 0.68
C GLU A 325 -38.10 12.28 -0.38
N GLY A 326 -37.68 12.60 -1.61
CA GLY A 326 -38.56 12.91 -2.75
C GLY A 326 -38.52 11.89 -3.90
N SER A 327 -37.61 10.92 -3.86
CA SER A 327 -37.51 9.84 -4.84
C SER A 327 -38.44 8.72 -4.40
N LEU A 328 -39.71 8.80 -4.82
CA LEU A 328 -40.64 7.68 -4.66
C LEU A 328 -40.01 6.42 -5.25
N ASN A 329 -39.52 5.52 -4.41
CA ASN A 329 -39.41 4.11 -4.74
C ASN A 329 -40.86 3.62 -4.95
N LEU A 330 -41.44 3.91 -6.11
CA LEU A 330 -42.80 3.55 -6.52
C LEU A 330 -43.07 2.04 -6.40
N LEU A 331 -42.04 1.22 -6.18
CA LEU A 331 -42.12 -0.24 -6.18
C LEU A 331 -41.59 -0.93 -4.91
N ASN A 332 -41.01 -0.23 -3.91
CA ASN A 332 -40.40 -0.88 -2.72
C ASN A 332 -39.39 -2.00 -3.04
N VAL A 333 -38.81 -2.03 -4.26
CA VAL A 333 -37.88 -3.08 -4.69
C VAL A 333 -36.47 -2.75 -4.22
N ALA A 334 -35.79 -3.72 -3.62
CA ALA A 334 -34.40 -3.58 -3.21
C ALA A 334 -33.46 -3.48 -4.42
N PRO A 335 -32.31 -2.77 -4.30
CA PRO A 335 -31.40 -2.61 -5.43
C PRO A 335 -30.81 -3.94 -5.89
N ILE A 336 -30.65 -4.08 -7.21
CA ILE A 336 -30.03 -5.24 -7.85
C ILE A 336 -28.81 -4.78 -8.64
N THR A 337 -27.66 -5.42 -8.41
CA THR A 337 -26.43 -5.19 -9.18
C THR A 337 -26.08 -6.45 -9.95
N MET A 338 -25.96 -6.33 -11.27
CA MET A 338 -25.49 -7.43 -12.11
C MET A 338 -23.96 -7.40 -12.25
N TYR A 339 -23.32 -8.53 -11.96
CA TYR A 339 -21.89 -8.75 -12.17
C TYR A 339 -21.67 -9.72 -13.34
N LEU A 340 -21.23 -9.18 -14.46
CA LEU A 340 -21.04 -9.96 -15.70
C LEU A 340 -19.67 -10.63 -15.73
N VAL A 341 -19.66 -11.93 -16.02
CA VAL A 341 -18.43 -12.74 -16.17
C VAL A 341 -18.37 -13.44 -17.53
N PRO A 342 -17.17 -13.68 -18.08
CA PRO A 342 -17.03 -14.35 -19.37
C PRO A 342 -17.21 -15.88 -19.28
N SER A 343 -17.14 -16.48 -18.08
CA SER A 343 -17.22 -17.94 -17.92
C SER A 343 -17.88 -18.36 -16.62
N ARG A 344 -18.43 -19.58 -16.61
CA ARG A 344 -19.04 -20.19 -15.41
C ARG A 344 -18.03 -20.41 -14.28
N ALA A 345 -16.81 -20.81 -14.62
CA ALA A 345 -15.75 -21.01 -13.63
C ALA A 345 -15.43 -19.71 -12.88
N LEU A 346 -15.31 -18.60 -13.61
CA LEU A 346 -15.09 -17.29 -12.98
C LEU A 346 -16.32 -16.85 -12.17
N ALA A 347 -17.51 -17.18 -12.63
CA ALA A 347 -18.75 -16.90 -11.90
C ALA A 347 -18.75 -17.50 -10.49
N THR A 348 -18.38 -18.78 -10.37
CA THR A 348 -18.28 -19.48 -9.07
C THR A 348 -17.20 -18.88 -8.17
N GLU A 349 -16.05 -18.51 -8.73
CA GLU A 349 -14.99 -17.84 -7.99
C GLU A 349 -15.46 -16.48 -7.44
N VAL A 350 -16.10 -15.67 -8.29
CA VAL A 350 -16.63 -14.36 -7.93
C VAL A 350 -17.75 -14.48 -6.91
N GLU A 351 -18.65 -15.46 -7.05
CA GLU A 351 -19.73 -15.70 -6.09
C GLU A 351 -19.21 -16.06 -4.71
N SER A 352 -18.26 -17.00 -4.64
CA SER A 352 -17.62 -17.35 -3.37
C SER A 352 -16.92 -16.15 -2.73
N LYS A 353 -16.25 -15.33 -3.54
CA LYS A 353 -15.51 -14.16 -3.05
C LYS A 353 -16.46 -13.04 -2.57
N LEU A 354 -17.42 -12.63 -3.40
CA LEU A 354 -18.39 -11.60 -3.05
C LEU A 354 -19.29 -12.05 -1.91
N GLY A 355 -19.67 -13.33 -1.85
CA GLY A 355 -20.43 -13.89 -0.73
C GLY A 355 -19.70 -13.72 0.61
N LYS A 356 -18.38 -13.94 0.65
CA LYS A 356 -17.57 -13.69 1.86
C LYS A 356 -17.45 -12.21 2.22
N VAL A 357 -17.43 -11.33 1.22
CA VAL A 357 -17.23 -9.88 1.40
C VAL A 357 -18.53 -9.16 1.76
N LEU A 358 -19.64 -9.56 1.14
CA LEU A 358 -20.94 -8.87 1.17
C LEU A 358 -22.03 -9.64 1.94
N GLY A 359 -21.90 -10.95 2.11
CA GLY A 359 -22.91 -11.78 2.78
C GLY A 359 -22.98 -11.54 4.29
N ASP A 360 -21.87 -11.16 4.93
CA ASP A 360 -21.81 -10.84 6.36
C ASP A 360 -21.67 -9.32 6.58
N LEU A 361 -22.67 -8.56 6.13
CA LEU A 361 -22.76 -7.11 6.34
C LEU A 361 -23.66 -6.70 7.52
N GLY A 362 -24.24 -7.66 8.25
CA GLY A 362 -25.05 -7.42 9.44
C GLY A 362 -26.54 -7.32 9.13
N SER A 363 -27.22 -6.28 9.61
CA SER A 363 -28.68 -6.08 9.50
C SER A 363 -29.21 -5.93 8.07
N SER A 364 -28.31 -5.75 7.10
CA SER A 364 -28.60 -5.55 5.68
C SER A 364 -27.77 -6.55 4.89
N SER A 365 -28.09 -7.84 5.03
CA SER A 365 -27.40 -8.90 4.30
C SER A 365 -27.62 -8.73 2.81
N VAL A 366 -26.54 -8.55 2.05
CA VAL A 366 -26.61 -8.51 0.59
C VAL A 366 -26.63 -9.96 0.11
N ARG A 367 -27.67 -10.33 -0.62
CA ARG A 367 -27.78 -11.65 -1.24
C ARG A 367 -26.83 -11.70 -2.41
N VAL A 368 -25.93 -12.67 -2.44
CA VAL A 368 -25.07 -12.93 -3.60
C VAL A 368 -25.53 -14.25 -4.21
N THR A 369 -25.91 -14.22 -5.48
CA THR A 369 -26.46 -15.40 -6.17
C THR A 369 -26.00 -15.47 -7.63
N GLY A 370 -25.87 -16.68 -8.14
CA GLY A 370 -25.42 -16.98 -9.49
C GLY A 370 -26.53 -17.38 -10.46
N LEU A 371 -26.49 -16.84 -11.68
CA LEU A 371 -27.28 -17.27 -12.84
C LEU A 371 -26.32 -17.66 -13.98
N TYR A 372 -25.62 -18.77 -13.77
CA TYR A 372 -24.56 -19.25 -14.66
C TYR A 372 -24.50 -20.78 -14.77
N GLY A 373 -25.65 -21.46 -14.90
CA GLY A 373 -25.71 -22.92 -15.06
C GLY A 373 -27.15 -23.39 -15.17
N GLY A 374 -27.37 -24.61 -15.68
CA GLY A 374 -28.72 -25.19 -15.83
C GLY A 374 -29.55 -24.62 -17.00
N ILE A 375 -30.64 -25.33 -17.30
CA ILE A 375 -31.62 -25.01 -18.36
C ILE A 375 -32.82 -24.25 -17.79
N ASP A 376 -33.04 -24.32 -16.47
CA ASP A 376 -34.29 -23.93 -15.84
C ASP A 376 -34.17 -22.61 -15.06
N TRP A 377 -35.13 -21.74 -15.32
CA TRP A 377 -35.64 -20.75 -14.37
C TRP A 377 -36.26 -21.54 -13.22
N GLY A 378 -35.73 -21.39 -12.02
CA GLY A 378 -36.02 -22.29 -10.90
C GLY A 378 -36.36 -21.54 -9.61
N PRO A 379 -36.76 -22.24 -8.53
CA PRO A 379 -37.12 -21.65 -7.22
C PRO A 379 -36.07 -20.72 -6.60
N THR A 380 -34.84 -20.72 -7.13
CA THR A 380 -33.79 -19.73 -6.87
C THR A 380 -34.19 -18.30 -7.24
N ASP A 381 -35.18 -18.08 -8.11
CA ASP A 381 -35.68 -16.76 -8.56
C ASP A 381 -36.45 -15.97 -7.48
N ALA A 382 -36.50 -16.49 -6.25
CA ALA A 382 -36.96 -15.78 -5.05
C ALA A 382 -36.16 -14.48 -4.74
N TRP A 383 -35.10 -14.17 -5.51
CA TRP A 383 -34.41 -12.88 -5.45
C TRP A 383 -35.15 -11.76 -6.20
N ILE A 384 -35.93 -12.05 -7.24
CA ILE A 384 -36.70 -11.03 -7.99
C ILE A 384 -37.80 -10.41 -7.09
N THR A 385 -38.37 -11.23 -6.21
CA THR A 385 -39.42 -10.84 -5.26
C THR A 385 -38.90 -10.59 -3.85
N SER A 386 -37.57 -10.62 -3.66
CA SER A 386 -36.93 -10.38 -2.37
C SER A 386 -36.81 -8.88 -2.11
N ASN A 387 -37.01 -8.49 -0.85
CA ASN A 387 -36.74 -7.14 -0.38
C ASN A 387 -35.29 -6.95 0.06
N ASP A 388 -34.40 -7.92 -0.23
CA ASP A 388 -32.99 -7.86 0.12
C ASP A 388 -32.16 -7.36 -1.07
N PRO A 389 -31.22 -6.42 -0.86
CA PRO A 389 -30.27 -6.03 -1.90
C PRO A 389 -29.55 -7.25 -2.48
N THR A 390 -29.49 -7.36 -3.81
CA THR A 390 -29.02 -8.59 -4.48
C THR A 390 -27.93 -8.33 -5.51
N VAL A 391 -26.80 -9.03 -5.38
CA VAL A 391 -25.77 -9.16 -6.42
C VAL A 391 -26.05 -10.41 -7.25
N LEU A 392 -26.40 -10.21 -8.51
CA LEU A 392 -26.63 -11.27 -9.48
C LEU A 392 -25.39 -11.47 -10.34
N ILE A 393 -24.75 -12.61 -10.22
CA ILE A 393 -23.57 -12.96 -11.02
C ILE A 393 -24.03 -13.77 -12.22
N CYS A 394 -23.75 -13.33 -13.44
CA CYS A 394 -24.24 -14.00 -14.64
C CYS A 394 -23.20 -13.99 -15.77
N THR A 395 -23.24 -15.01 -16.63
CA THR A 395 -22.48 -14.95 -17.87
C THR A 395 -23.15 -14.00 -18.85
N TYR A 396 -22.40 -13.50 -19.82
CA TYR A 396 -22.92 -12.54 -20.79
C TYR A 396 -24.15 -13.07 -21.55
N GLU A 397 -24.17 -14.35 -21.93
CA GLU A 397 -25.30 -14.97 -22.64
C GLU A 397 -26.55 -15.04 -21.77
N LYS A 398 -26.37 -15.34 -20.48
CA LYS A 398 -27.47 -15.43 -19.52
C LYS A 398 -28.03 -14.05 -19.17
N ALA A 399 -27.16 -13.05 -19.02
CA ALA A 399 -27.58 -11.67 -18.82
C ALA A 399 -28.36 -11.14 -20.03
N GLU A 400 -27.87 -11.40 -21.24
CA GLU A 400 -28.55 -11.03 -22.48
C GLU A 400 -29.93 -11.68 -22.59
N ALA A 401 -30.03 -12.98 -22.30
CA ALA A 401 -31.32 -13.67 -22.26
C ALA A 401 -32.26 -13.01 -21.24
N LEU A 402 -31.78 -12.75 -20.02
CA LEU A 402 -32.56 -12.13 -18.95
C LEU A 402 -33.07 -10.74 -19.33
N ILE A 403 -32.23 -9.89 -19.93
CA ILE A 403 -32.63 -8.56 -20.41
C ILE A 403 -33.66 -8.67 -21.54
N ARG A 404 -33.53 -9.65 -22.45
CA ARG A 404 -34.54 -9.84 -23.51
C ARG A 404 -35.89 -10.32 -22.96
N PHE A 405 -35.90 -11.14 -21.92
CA PHE A 405 -37.13 -11.69 -21.33
C PHE A 405 -37.80 -10.71 -20.35
N LEU A 406 -37.04 -10.06 -19.47
CA LEU A 406 -37.55 -9.16 -18.45
C LEU A 406 -37.54 -7.69 -18.87
N GLY A 407 -36.74 -7.30 -19.86
CA GLY A 407 -36.65 -5.93 -20.36
C GLY A 407 -38.00 -5.34 -20.78
N PRO A 408 -38.94 -6.10 -21.39
CA PRO A 408 -40.29 -5.59 -21.67
C PRO A 408 -41.16 -5.31 -20.43
N LEU A 409 -40.75 -5.74 -19.23
CA LEU A 409 -41.48 -5.56 -17.97
C LEU A 409 -41.01 -4.33 -17.16
N PHE A 410 -39.94 -3.65 -17.60
CA PHE A 410 -39.38 -2.42 -17.03
C PHE A 410 -39.34 -1.33 -18.10
#